data_AF-A0A0X7ZH92-F1
#
_entry.id   AF-A0A0X7ZH92-F1
#
_cell.length_a   1.000
_cell.length_b   1.000
_cell.length_c   1.000
_cell.angle_alpha   90.00
_cell.angle_beta   90.00
_cell.angle_gamma   90.00
#
_symmetry.space_group_name_H-M   'P 1'
#
loop_
_entity.id
_entity.type
_entity.pdbx_description
1 polymer ?
#
loop_
_entity_poly.entity_id
_entity_poly.type
_entity_poly.pdbx_seq_one_letter_code
_entity_poly.pdbx_strand_id
1 'polypeptide(L)'
;NTYVNNVNAALAKHPEIGEDLEQLLSDVETIPADIRQAVINNGGGHLNHALFWELMTPEKTEQSAALAADLEATFGSFEDFKAAFTTAATSRFGSGWAWLVVNPDGKLEVTSTANQDTPISEGKTP
;
A
#
# COMPACT_ATOMS: atom_id res chain seq x y z
N ASN A 1 -16.79 -5.96 -0.19
CA ASN A 1 -16.54 -7.32 0.37
C ASN A 1 -15.91 -8.30 -0.61
N THR A 2 -15.87 -8.06 -1.93
CA THR A 2 -15.31 -9.01 -2.91
C THR A 2 -13.87 -9.44 -2.63
N TYR A 3 -12.96 -8.48 -2.35
CA TYR A 3 -11.56 -8.78 -2.05
C TYR A 3 -11.40 -9.70 -0.82
N VAL A 4 -12.06 -9.35 0.29
CA VAL A 4 -12.07 -10.17 1.53
C VAL A 4 -12.60 -11.58 1.27
N ASN A 5 -13.71 -11.72 0.56
CA ASN A 5 -14.29 -13.04 0.27
C ASN A 5 -13.34 -13.91 -0.57
N ASN A 6 -12.72 -13.33 -1.59
CA ASN A 6 -11.84 -14.06 -2.50
C ASN A 6 -10.51 -14.45 -1.85
N VAL A 7 -9.92 -13.58 -1.02
CA VAL A 7 -8.67 -13.92 -0.32
C VAL A 7 -8.92 -15.01 0.72
N ASN A 8 -10.03 -14.97 1.46
CA ASN A 8 -10.40 -16.04 2.38
C ASN A 8 -10.58 -17.38 1.67
N ALA A 9 -11.21 -17.39 0.49
CA ALA A 9 -11.35 -18.59 -0.32
C ALA A 9 -10.02 -19.13 -0.85
N ALA A 10 -9.04 -18.27 -1.12
CA ALA A 10 -7.69 -18.67 -1.52
C ALA A 10 -6.92 -19.27 -0.33
N LEU A 11 -6.90 -18.58 0.81
CA LEU A 11 -6.20 -19.01 2.03
C LEU A 11 -6.76 -20.33 2.60
N ALA A 12 -8.06 -20.58 2.44
CA ALA A 12 -8.68 -21.84 2.87
C ALA A 12 -8.09 -23.11 2.20
N LYS A 13 -7.39 -22.97 1.07
CA LYS A 13 -6.67 -24.08 0.42
C LYS A 13 -5.33 -24.41 1.10
N HIS A 14 -4.76 -23.44 1.82
CA HIS A 14 -3.44 -23.49 2.44
C HIS A 14 -3.50 -22.93 3.88
N PRO A 15 -4.26 -23.56 4.80
CA PRO A 15 -4.40 -23.05 6.17
C PRO A 15 -3.07 -22.97 6.94
N GLU A 16 -2.04 -23.70 6.51
CA GLU A 16 -0.70 -23.72 7.12
C GLU A 16 0.06 -22.41 7.01
N ILE A 17 -0.27 -21.53 6.06
CA ILE A 17 0.41 -20.23 5.88
C ILE A 17 -0.23 -19.11 6.71
N GLY A 18 -1.37 -19.39 7.36
CA GLY A 18 -2.11 -18.41 8.15
C GLY A 18 -2.83 -17.35 7.31
N GLU A 19 -3.20 -16.25 7.96
CA GLU A 19 -4.02 -15.17 7.37
C GLU A 19 -3.43 -13.76 7.56
N ASP A 20 -2.17 -13.66 8.01
CA ASP A 20 -1.46 -12.38 8.12
C ASP A 20 -1.06 -11.89 6.72
N LEU A 21 -1.92 -11.06 6.13
CA LEU A 21 -1.73 -10.57 4.77
C LEU A 21 -0.54 -9.62 4.63
N GLU A 22 -0.18 -8.86 5.68
CA GLU A 22 1.00 -7.98 5.62
C GLU A 22 2.27 -8.84 5.53
N GLN A 23 2.36 -9.89 6.36
CA GLN A 23 3.46 -10.84 6.29
C GLN A 23 3.49 -11.56 4.94
N LEU A 24 2.36 -12.11 4.48
CA LEU A 24 2.29 -12.87 3.23
C LEU A 24 2.66 -12.01 2.01
N LEU A 25 2.22 -10.75 1.98
CA LEU A 25 2.50 -9.84 0.87
C LEU A 25 3.90 -9.22 0.95
N SER A 26 4.57 -9.25 2.10
CA SER A 26 5.98 -8.82 2.22
C SER A 26 6.96 -9.75 1.52
N ASP A 27 6.62 -11.04 1.37
CA ASP A 27 7.40 -12.02 0.61
C ASP A 27 6.45 -12.95 -0.18
N VAL A 28 5.96 -12.45 -1.32
CA VAL A 28 4.98 -13.15 -2.16
C VAL A 28 5.48 -14.48 -2.72
N GLU A 29 6.79 -14.73 -2.72
CA GLU A 29 7.36 -16.00 -3.19
C GLU A 29 7.11 -17.13 -2.19
N THR A 30 6.90 -16.82 -0.91
CA THR A 30 6.52 -17.80 0.12
C THR A 30 5.08 -18.29 -0.02
N ILE A 31 4.23 -17.55 -0.75
CA ILE A 31 2.86 -17.94 -1.01
C ILE A 31 2.83 -19.08 -2.05
N PRO A 32 2.11 -20.19 -1.79
CA PRO A 32 1.97 -21.30 -2.72
C PRO A 32 1.52 -20.84 -4.12
N ALA A 33 2.18 -21.36 -5.14
CA ALA A 33 2.09 -20.85 -6.51
C ALA A 33 0.66 -20.88 -7.08
N ASP A 34 -0.18 -21.84 -6.66
CA ASP A 34 -1.55 -22.00 -7.14
C ASP A 34 -2.54 -20.98 -6.54
N ILE A 35 -2.19 -20.32 -5.43
CA ILE A 35 -2.99 -19.24 -4.82
C ILE A 35 -2.30 -17.87 -4.86
N ARG A 36 -1.00 -17.81 -5.16
CA ARG A 36 -0.17 -16.60 -5.08
C ARG A 36 -0.83 -15.37 -5.71
N GLN A 37 -1.20 -15.43 -6.98
CA GLN A 37 -1.79 -14.27 -7.66
C GLN A 37 -3.16 -13.89 -7.08
N ALA A 38 -3.94 -14.86 -6.59
CA ALA A 38 -5.22 -14.59 -5.95
C ALA A 38 -5.02 -13.85 -4.62
N VAL A 39 -4.00 -14.22 -3.84
CA VAL A 39 -3.62 -13.53 -2.60
C VAL A 39 -3.04 -12.14 -2.89
N ILE A 40 -2.18 -11.97 -3.91
CA ILE A 40 -1.69 -10.65 -4.33
C ILE A 40 -2.87 -9.73 -4.68
N ASN A 41 -3.75 -10.17 -5.58
CA ASN A 41 -4.83 -9.32 -6.07
C ASN A 41 -5.89 -9.01 -5.01
N ASN A 42 -6.30 -10.02 -4.23
CA ASN A 42 -7.42 -9.88 -3.29
C ASN A 42 -6.96 -9.54 -1.88
N GLY A 43 -5.82 -10.06 -1.44
CA GLY A 43 -5.17 -9.65 -0.20
C GLY A 43 -4.66 -8.21 -0.28
N GLY A 44 -3.95 -7.86 -1.36
CA GLY A 44 -3.58 -6.47 -1.62
C GLY A 44 -4.81 -5.57 -1.72
N GLY A 45 -5.85 -6.02 -2.42
CA GLY A 45 -7.12 -5.30 -2.48
C GLY A 45 -7.77 -5.09 -1.11
N HIS A 46 -7.70 -6.07 -0.21
CA HIS A 46 -8.19 -5.91 1.15
C HIS A 46 -7.37 -4.90 1.95
N LEU A 47 -6.04 -5.06 2.01
CA LEU A 47 -5.16 -4.18 2.78
C LEU A 47 -5.22 -2.73 2.29
N ASN A 48 -5.12 -2.52 0.97
CA ASN A 48 -5.13 -1.19 0.37
C ASN A 48 -6.41 -0.44 0.70
N HIS A 49 -7.58 -1.10 0.66
CA HIS A 49 -8.85 -0.46 1.00
C HIS A 49 -9.01 -0.26 2.52
N ALA A 50 -8.57 -1.22 3.35
CA ALA A 50 -8.62 -1.05 4.80
C ALA A 50 -7.84 0.20 5.24
N LEU A 51 -6.60 0.32 4.77
CA LEU A 51 -5.76 1.50 5.00
C LEU A 51 -6.40 2.78 4.43
N PHE A 52 -6.91 2.74 3.19
CA PHE A 52 -7.53 3.91 2.57
C PHE A 52 -8.68 4.50 3.40
N TRP A 53 -9.52 3.66 4.02
CA TRP A 53 -10.61 4.14 4.87
C TRP A 53 -10.11 4.70 6.19
N GLU A 54 -9.06 4.12 6.78
CA GLU A 54 -8.43 4.62 8.01
C GLU A 54 -7.73 5.97 7.81
N LEU A 55 -7.18 6.20 6.61
CA LEU A 55 -6.51 7.46 6.25
C LEU A 55 -7.47 8.61 5.95
N MET A 56 -8.78 8.34 5.81
CA MET A 56 -9.77 9.37 5.51
C MET A 56 -10.57 9.78 6.73
N THR A 57 -10.84 11.07 6.82
CA THR A 57 -11.64 11.67 7.88
C THR A 57 -12.50 12.80 7.33
N PRO A 58 -13.75 12.96 7.81
CA PRO A 58 -14.57 14.13 7.46
C PRO A 58 -14.04 15.42 8.12
N GLU A 59 -13.19 15.29 9.13
CA GLU A 59 -12.64 16.41 9.88
C GLU A 59 -11.43 17.00 9.18
N LYS A 60 -11.28 18.33 9.27
CA LYS A 60 -10.03 18.96 8.85
C LYS A 60 -8.93 18.57 9.84
N THR A 61 -7.88 17.93 9.32
CA THR A 61 -6.66 17.60 10.06
C THR A 61 -5.46 18.32 9.47
N GLU A 62 -4.40 18.43 10.26
CA GLU A 62 -3.09 18.95 9.84
C GLU A 62 -2.06 17.88 10.16
N GLN A 63 -0.98 17.80 9.38
CA GLN A 63 0.10 16.85 9.64
C GLN A 63 0.79 17.13 10.99
N SER A 64 1.33 16.08 11.60
CA SER A 64 2.17 16.23 12.79
C SER A 64 3.46 17.02 12.46
N ALA A 65 4.06 17.64 13.47
CA ALA A 65 5.31 18.39 13.29
C ALA A 65 6.47 17.50 12.78
N ALA A 66 6.50 16.23 13.20
CA ALA A 66 7.49 15.26 12.72
C ALA A 66 7.31 14.97 11.23
N LEU A 67 6.07 14.67 10.80
CA LEU A 67 5.77 14.41 9.39
C LEU A 67 6.03 15.65 8.52
N ALA A 68 5.69 16.85 9.00
CA ALA A 68 5.99 18.09 8.30
C ALA A 68 7.50 18.28 8.07
N ALA A 69 8.32 18.00 9.08
CA ALA A 69 9.78 18.10 8.97
C ALA A 69 10.36 17.06 8.00
N ASP A 70 9.87 15.82 8.02
CA ASP A 70 10.32 14.77 7.12
C ASP A 70 9.93 15.05 5.67
N LEU A 71 8.73 15.61 5.45
CA LEU A 71 8.28 16.06 4.13
C LEU A 71 9.16 17.20 3.60
N GLU A 72 9.46 18.21 4.42
CA GLU A 72 10.36 19.29 4.04
C GLU A 72 11.78 18.77 3.73
N ALA A 73 12.31 17.89 4.56
CA ALA A 73 13.65 17.32 4.38
C ALA A 73 13.76 16.44 3.12
N THR A 74 12.66 15.78 2.72
CA THR A 74 12.64 14.87 1.56
C THR A 74 12.29 15.59 0.27
N PHE A 75 11.25 16.43 0.29
CA PHE A 75 10.67 17.02 -0.92
C PHE A 75 10.99 18.51 -1.08
N GLY A 76 11.61 19.14 -0.07
CA GLY A 76 11.94 20.56 -0.06
C GLY A 76 10.79 21.44 0.41
N SER A 77 9.52 21.08 0.11
CA SER A 77 8.34 21.72 0.68
C SER A 77 7.11 20.82 0.66
N PHE A 78 6.08 21.16 1.45
CA PHE A 78 4.79 20.47 1.37
C PHE A 78 4.08 20.64 0.03
N GLU A 79 4.24 21.80 -0.62
CA GLU A 79 3.70 22.06 -1.96
C GLU A 79 4.39 21.16 -3.00
N ASP A 80 5.71 20.99 -2.90
CA ASP A 80 6.47 20.09 -3.78
C ASP A 80 6.10 18.62 -3.55
N PHE A 81 5.89 18.21 -2.30
CA PHE A 81 5.30 16.90 -1.99
C PHE A 81 3.94 16.71 -2.66
N LYS A 82 3.02 17.67 -2.50
CA LYS A 82 1.68 17.59 -3.10
C LYS A 82 1.75 17.53 -4.62
N ALA A 83 2.65 18.28 -5.24
CA ALA A 83 2.89 18.22 -6.68
C ALA A 83 3.38 16.82 -7.10
N ALA A 84 4.40 16.27 -6.43
CA ALA A 84 4.94 14.95 -6.71
C ALA A 84 3.88 13.84 -6.54
N PHE A 85 3.13 13.87 -5.43
CA PHE A 85 2.05 12.92 -5.14
C PHE A 85 0.91 13.02 -6.17
N THR A 86 0.52 14.24 -6.54
CA THR A 86 -0.51 14.48 -7.58
C THR A 86 -0.04 13.93 -8.93
N THR A 87 1.23 14.15 -9.30
CA THR A 87 1.79 13.59 -10.54
C THR A 87 1.78 12.06 -10.51
N ALA A 88 2.18 11.41 -9.41
CA ALA A 88 2.13 9.96 -9.29
C ALA A 88 0.70 9.40 -9.43
N ALA A 89 -0.29 10.05 -8.80
CA ALA A 89 -1.69 9.66 -8.88
C ALA A 89 -2.33 9.88 -10.26
N THR A 90 -1.98 10.98 -10.94
CA THR A 90 -2.59 11.33 -12.23
C THR A 90 -1.91 10.67 -13.43
N SER A 91 -0.63 10.30 -13.31
CA SER A 91 0.12 9.65 -14.38
C SER A 91 0.04 8.12 -14.37
N ARG A 92 -0.48 7.51 -13.29
CA ARG A 92 -0.76 6.07 -13.24
C ARG A 92 -1.74 5.71 -14.36
N PHE A 93 -1.22 5.04 -15.38
CA PHE A 93 -2.04 4.56 -16.50
C PHE A 93 -2.77 3.27 -16.12
N GLY A 94 -4.09 3.25 -16.31
CA GLY A 94 -4.95 2.15 -15.88
C GLY A 94 -5.24 2.17 -14.37
N SER A 95 -5.73 1.05 -13.83
CA SER A 95 -6.03 0.94 -12.41
C SER A 95 -4.75 0.87 -11.57
N GLY A 96 -4.77 1.50 -10.40
CA GLY A 96 -3.64 1.49 -9.47
C GLY A 96 -3.82 2.47 -8.32
N TRP A 97 -2.73 2.68 -7.59
CA TRP A 97 -2.67 3.49 -6.39
C TRP A 97 -1.46 4.43 -6.41
N ALA A 98 -1.55 5.55 -5.71
CA ALA A 98 -0.42 6.42 -5.40
C ALA A 98 -0.16 6.41 -3.90
N TRP A 99 1.11 6.44 -3.51
CA TRP A 99 1.54 6.21 -2.15
C TRP A 99 2.58 7.23 -1.73
N LEU A 100 2.49 7.65 -0.46
CA LEU A 100 3.62 8.16 0.30
C LEU A 100 4.05 6.99 1.18
N VAL A 101 5.31 6.60 1.13
CA VAL A 101 5.81 5.42 1.83
C VAL A 101 7.09 5.74 2.58
N VAL A 102 7.37 4.99 3.64
CA VAL A 102 8.71 4.89 4.23
C VAL A 102 9.45 3.74 3.55
N ASN A 103 10.58 4.04 2.93
CA ASN A 103 11.42 3.04 2.27
C ASN A 103 12.33 2.29 3.28
N PRO A 104 13.05 1.22 2.87
CA PRO A 104 13.92 0.46 3.77
C PRO A 104 15.04 1.27 4.44
N ASP A 105 15.41 2.42 3.87
CA ASP A 105 16.39 3.35 4.46
C ASP A 105 15.77 4.30 5.49
N GLY A 106 14.47 4.16 5.78
CA GLY A 106 13.73 5.01 6.71
C GLY A 106 13.38 6.39 6.17
N LYS A 107 13.37 6.58 4.84
CA LYS A 107 13.07 7.87 4.19
C LYS A 107 11.72 7.85 3.49
N LEU A 108 11.10 9.02 3.39
CA LEU A 108 9.87 9.19 2.63
C LEU A 108 10.13 9.06 1.12
N GLU A 109 9.19 8.44 0.42
CA GLU A 109 9.20 8.26 -1.03
C GLU A 109 7.77 8.40 -1.56
N VAL A 110 7.60 9.05 -2.72
CA VAL A 110 6.34 9.00 -3.47
C VAL A 110 6.48 7.93 -4.56
N THR A 111 5.54 6.99 -4.60
CA THR A 111 5.50 5.92 -5.61
C THR A 111 4.07 5.65 -6.07
N SER A 112 3.90 4.76 -7.05
CA SER A 112 2.60 4.26 -7.46
C SER A 112 2.69 2.78 -7.82
N THR A 113 1.61 2.04 -7.57
CA THR A 113 1.52 0.61 -7.91
C THR A 113 0.38 0.37 -8.89
N ALA A 114 0.46 -0.71 -9.66
CA ALA A 114 -0.60 -1.12 -10.58
C ALA A 114 -1.64 -1.99 -9.86
N ASN A 115 -2.89 -1.95 -10.31
CA ASN A 115 -3.97 -2.79 -9.82
C ASN A 115 -4.12 -2.75 -8.29
N GLN A 116 -3.85 -3.86 -7.61
CA GLN A 116 -3.91 -3.99 -6.15
C GLN A 116 -2.55 -4.37 -5.56
N ASP A 117 -1.47 -4.22 -6.34
CA ASP A 117 -0.12 -4.39 -5.83
C ASP A 117 0.12 -3.35 -4.71
N THR A 118 0.88 -3.73 -3.70
CA THR A 118 1.11 -2.93 -2.50
C THR A 118 2.61 -2.65 -2.32
N PRO A 119 3.03 -1.46 -1.86
CA PRO A 119 4.42 -1.18 -1.53
C PRO A 119 5.02 -2.14 -0.48
N ILE A 120 4.17 -2.83 0.29
CA ILE A 120 4.60 -3.86 1.25
C ILE A 120 5.42 -4.96 0.55
N SER A 121 5.06 -5.36 -0.66
CA SER A 121 5.81 -6.36 -1.43
C SER A 121 7.16 -5.87 -1.94
N GLU A 122 7.42 -4.56 -1.85
CA GLU A 122 8.71 -3.93 -2.13
C GLU A 122 9.50 -3.63 -0.84
N GLY A 123 9.04 -4.12 0.32
CA GLY A 123 9.64 -3.85 1.62
C GLY A 123 9.42 -2.42 2.13
N LYS A 124 8.42 -1.71 1.61
CA LYS A 124 8.10 -0.33 1.99
C LYS A 124 6.87 -0.29 2.91
N THR A 125 6.81 0.68 3.79
CA THR A 125 5.66 0.91 4.68
C THR A 125 4.78 2.04 4.11
N PRO A 126 3.57 1.74 3.62
CA PRO A 126 2.63 2.76 3.15
C PRO A 126 1.93 3.53 4.28
#